data_AF-A0A3L7QIN5-F1
#
_entry.id   AF-A0A3L7QIN5-F1
#
_cell.length_a   1.000
_cell.length_b   1.000
_cell.length_c   1.000
_cell.angle_alpha   90.00
_cell.angle_beta   90.00
_cell.angle_gamma   90.00
#
_symmetry.space_group_name_H-M   'P 1'
#
loop_
_entity.id
_entity.type
_entity.pdbx_description
1 polymer ?
#
loop_
_entity_poly.entity_id
_entity_poly.type
_entity_poly.pdbx_seq_one_letter_code
_entity_poly.pdbx_strand_id
1 'polypeptide(L)'
;MSTTLFLLGVVEIMLAQNTLEELQEKAIQGAVLRISPSLVQIETTGGTEVISAGGGAGAAGKRRPGPAAGPGVRKGSGPTTGVIVSADGYVISSAFNFANKPTSIIVSTMDNKRYIAKVVSTDKSRMVT
;
A
#
# COMPACT_ATOMS: atom_id res chain seq x y z
N MET A 1 -48.77 -27.96 5.48
CA MET A 1 -47.47 -28.40 6.05
C MET A 1 -46.26 -28.05 5.16
N SER A 2 -46.39 -28.04 3.83
CA SER A 2 -45.25 -27.81 2.92
C SER A 2 -44.64 -26.39 2.96
N THR A 3 -45.44 -25.34 3.17
CA THR A 3 -44.97 -23.94 3.14
C THR A 3 -44.21 -23.53 4.40
N THR A 4 -44.64 -24.03 5.56
CA THR A 4 -43.99 -23.76 6.86
C THR A 4 -42.60 -24.40 6.93
N LEU A 5 -42.44 -25.61 6.37
CA LEU A 5 -41.16 -26.31 6.33
C LEU A 5 -40.15 -25.62 5.39
N PHE A 6 -40.64 -25.07 4.27
CA PHE A 6 -39.81 -24.30 3.33
C PHE A 6 -39.35 -22.97 3.94
N LEU A 7 -40.25 -22.26 4.64
CA LEU A 7 -39.90 -21.01 5.31
C LEU A 7 -38.87 -21.20 6.43
N LEU A 8 -38.96 -22.29 7.20
CA LEU A 8 -37.97 -22.63 8.23
C LEU A 8 -36.58 -22.86 7.65
N GLY A 9 -36.48 -23.62 6.55
CA GLY A 9 -35.20 -23.91 5.89
C GLY A 9 -34.53 -22.67 5.31
N VAL A 10 -35.31 -21.70 4.78
CA VAL A 10 -34.76 -20.42 4.32
C VAL A 10 -34.20 -19.60 5.48
N VAL A 11 -34.86 -19.61 6.65
CA VAL A 11 -34.38 -18.90 7.84
C VAL A 11 -33.09 -19.51 8.39
N GLU A 12 -32.97 -20.83 8.44
CA GLU A 12 -31.74 -21.50 8.89
C GLU A 12 -30.54 -21.18 7.97
N ILE A 13 -30.74 -21.15 6.65
CA ILE A 13 -29.70 -20.78 5.70
C ILE A 13 -29.26 -19.33 5.90
N MET A 14 -30.21 -18.40 6.11
CA MET A 14 -29.90 -16.99 6.37
C MET A 14 -29.13 -16.82 7.69
N LEU A 15 -29.53 -17.53 8.77
CA LEU A 15 -28.81 -17.50 10.04
C LEU A 15 -27.40 -18.08 9.92
N ALA A 16 -27.22 -19.19 9.20
CA ALA A 16 -25.90 -19.77 8.96
C ALA A 16 -24.98 -18.82 8.19
N GLN A 17 -25.51 -18.13 7.15
CA GLN A 17 -24.77 -17.09 6.42
C GLN A 17 -24.33 -15.95 7.33
N ASN A 18 -25.23 -15.42 8.15
CA ASN A 18 -24.91 -14.37 9.12
C ASN A 18 -23.81 -14.81 10.10
N THR A 19 -23.86 -16.05 10.61
CA THR A 19 -22.82 -16.54 11.53
C THR A 19 -21.44 -16.71 10.88
N LEU A 20 -21.39 -17.08 9.59
CA LEU A 20 -20.13 -17.15 8.86
C LEU A 20 -19.51 -15.76 8.67
N GLU A 21 -20.33 -14.77 8.31
CA GLU A 21 -19.90 -13.38 8.16
C GLU A 21 -19.35 -12.82 9.49
N GLU A 22 -20.04 -13.06 10.60
CA GLU A 22 -19.58 -12.66 11.95
C GLU A 22 -18.24 -13.32 12.34
N LEU A 23 -18.10 -14.63 12.09
CA LEU A 23 -16.85 -15.34 12.34
C LEU A 23 -15.71 -14.83 11.46
N GLN A 24 -16.01 -14.51 10.19
CA GLN A 24 -15.05 -13.96 9.24
C GLN A 24 -14.60 -12.56 9.67
N GLU A 25 -15.53 -11.68 10.05
CA GLU A 25 -15.21 -10.35 10.57
C GLU A 25 -14.30 -10.45 11.81
N LYS A 26 -14.68 -11.29 12.77
CA LYS A 26 -13.87 -11.53 13.98
C LYS A 26 -12.48 -12.05 13.65
N ALA A 27 -12.35 -12.94 12.67
CA ALA A 27 -11.08 -13.47 12.21
C ALA A 27 -10.20 -12.37 11.58
N ILE A 28 -10.78 -11.50 10.75
CA ILE A 28 -10.08 -10.37 10.13
C ILE A 28 -9.64 -9.37 11.18
N GLN A 29 -10.52 -8.94 12.09
CA GLN A 29 -10.17 -8.05 13.20
C GLN A 29 -9.04 -8.64 14.05
N GLY A 30 -9.11 -9.93 14.37
CA GLY A 30 -8.07 -10.64 15.10
C GLY A 30 -6.73 -10.75 14.35
N ALA A 31 -6.75 -10.78 13.02
CA ALA A 31 -5.54 -10.74 12.20
C ALA A 31 -4.92 -9.33 12.16
N VAL A 32 -5.76 -8.30 12.03
CA VAL A 32 -5.34 -6.89 12.06
C VAL A 32 -4.64 -6.56 13.37
N LEU A 33 -5.22 -6.96 14.51
CA LEU A 33 -4.61 -6.74 15.83
C LEU A 33 -3.24 -7.42 15.96
N ARG A 34 -3.07 -8.60 15.36
CA ARG A 34 -1.79 -9.34 15.38
C ARG A 34 -0.73 -8.69 14.51
N ILE A 35 -1.09 -8.17 13.34
CA ILE A 35 -0.12 -7.62 12.40
C ILE A 35 0.18 -6.13 12.64
N SER A 36 -0.71 -5.40 13.31
CA SER A 36 -0.58 -3.94 13.54
C SER A 36 0.80 -3.51 14.07
N PRO A 37 1.44 -4.22 15.02
CA PRO A 37 2.77 -3.85 15.49
C PRO A 37 3.90 -3.96 14.44
N SER A 38 3.68 -4.72 13.37
CA SER A 38 4.65 -4.92 12.28
C SER A 38 4.42 -4.00 11.08
N LEU A 39 3.33 -3.22 11.06
CA LEU A 39 3.04 -2.28 9.99
C LEU A 39 3.67 -0.92 10.27
N VAL A 40 4.20 -0.30 9.22
CA VAL A 40 4.78 1.04 9.29
C VAL A 40 4.32 1.89 8.10
N GLN A 41 4.25 3.20 8.32
CA GLN A 41 4.12 4.19 7.26
C GLN A 41 5.51 4.64 6.82
N ILE A 42 5.73 4.77 5.51
CA ILE A 42 6.98 5.20 4.91
C ILE A 42 6.74 6.46 4.13
N GLU A 43 7.49 7.51 4.44
CA GLU A 43 7.49 8.77 3.71
C GLU A 43 8.86 9.00 3.06
N THR A 44 8.85 9.21 1.76
CA THR A 44 10.03 9.50 0.95
C THR A 44 9.98 10.95 0.49
N THR A 45 11.11 11.65 0.62
CA THR A 45 11.26 13.03 0.16
C THR A 45 12.56 13.22 -0.61
N GLY A 46 12.59 14.25 -1.45
CA GLY A 46 13.68 14.48 -2.39
C GLY A 46 13.57 13.61 -3.64
N GLY A 47 14.70 13.28 -4.25
CA GLY A 47 14.75 12.47 -5.46
C GLY A 47 14.88 13.27 -6.75
N THR A 48 15.43 12.62 -7.77
CA THR A 48 15.84 13.25 -9.04
C THR A 48 14.85 13.06 -10.18
N GLU A 49 13.89 12.13 -10.03
CA GLU A 49 12.95 11.78 -11.10
C GLU A 49 11.61 12.53 -10.93
N VAL A 50 11.33 13.41 -11.89
CA VAL A 50 10.07 14.17 -11.99
C VAL A 50 9.33 13.66 -13.22
N ILE A 51 8.07 13.24 -13.08
CA ILE A 51 7.19 13.05 -14.25
C ILE A 51 6.62 14.41 -14.64
N SER A 52 6.92 14.88 -15.86
CA SER A 52 6.27 16.08 -16.39
C SER A 52 4.78 15.83 -16.49
N ALA A 53 3.95 16.77 -16.01
CA ALA A 53 2.50 16.74 -16.17
C ALA A 53 2.04 17.02 -17.62
N GLY A 54 2.79 16.54 -18.62
CA GLY A 54 2.53 16.67 -20.05
C GLY A 54 2.80 15.32 -20.72
N GLY A 55 1.79 14.78 -21.40
CA GLY A 55 1.69 13.37 -21.74
C GLY A 55 2.75 12.77 -22.66
N GLY A 56 3.01 11.48 -22.41
CA GLY A 56 3.41 10.48 -23.40
C GLY A 56 4.88 10.49 -23.83
N ALA A 57 5.64 9.54 -23.29
CA ALA A 57 6.84 9.03 -23.96
C ALA A 57 6.40 8.25 -25.21
N GLY A 58 6.19 8.98 -26.31
CA GLY A 58 6.01 8.42 -27.63
C GLY A 58 6.90 9.18 -28.60
N ALA A 59 7.91 8.48 -29.12
CA ALA A 59 8.74 8.73 -30.31
C ALA A 59 9.12 10.19 -30.65
N ALA A 60 10.42 10.39 -30.87
CA ALA A 60 11.02 11.60 -31.45
C ALA A 60 10.17 12.20 -32.58
N GLY A 61 9.43 13.26 -32.27
CA GLY A 61 8.60 13.99 -33.21
C GLY A 61 8.23 15.33 -32.61
N LYS A 62 8.66 16.41 -33.28
CA LYS A 62 8.44 17.82 -32.89
C LYS A 62 6.97 18.05 -32.53
N ARG A 63 6.64 18.14 -31.24
CA ARG A 63 5.32 18.57 -30.78
C ARG A 63 5.35 20.03 -30.37
N ARG A 64 4.34 20.76 -30.82
CA ARG A 64 4.10 22.18 -30.56
C ARG A 64 4.11 22.44 -29.04
N PRO A 65 4.67 23.57 -28.55
CA PRO A 65 4.63 23.89 -27.13
C PRO A 65 3.18 23.95 -26.66
N GLY A 66 2.78 23.00 -25.81
CA GLY A 66 1.55 23.11 -25.03
C GLY A 66 1.76 24.09 -23.87
N PRO A 67 0.67 24.56 -23.23
CA PRO A 67 0.77 25.40 -22.04
C PRO A 67 1.66 24.72 -20.99
N ALA A 68 2.49 25.51 -20.33
CA ALA A 68 3.54 25.06 -19.41
C ALA A 68 3.05 23.90 -18.55
N ALA A 69 3.73 22.75 -18.68
CA ALA A 69 3.48 21.60 -17.82
C ALA A 69 3.48 22.09 -16.37
N GLY A 70 2.37 21.87 -15.66
CA GLY A 70 2.29 22.15 -14.22
C GLY A 70 3.42 21.42 -13.47
N PRO A 71 3.68 21.78 -12.21
CA PRO A 71 4.77 21.19 -11.44
C PRO A 71 4.68 19.67 -11.54
N GLY A 72 5.69 19.06 -12.16
CA GLY A 72 5.68 17.63 -12.42
C GLY A 72 5.53 16.86 -11.12
N VAL A 73 4.76 15.78 -11.15
CA VAL A 73 4.61 14.92 -9.97
C VAL A 73 5.93 14.18 -9.78
N ARG A 74 6.44 14.08 -8.55
CA ARG A 74 7.60 13.23 -8.29
C ARG A 74 7.12 11.79 -8.22
N LYS A 75 7.76 10.91 -9.00
CA LYS A 75 7.44 9.48 -8.95
C LYS A 75 7.69 8.96 -7.53
N GLY A 76 6.78 8.21 -6.93
CA GLY A 76 6.96 7.69 -5.57
C GLY A 76 7.06 8.76 -4.47
N SER A 77 6.42 9.93 -4.62
CA SER A 77 6.26 10.90 -3.52
C SER A 77 4.94 10.69 -2.80
N GLY A 78 4.98 10.53 -1.48
CA GLY A 78 3.79 10.40 -0.62
C GLY A 78 3.95 9.30 0.43
N PRO A 79 3.04 9.22 1.42
CA PRO A 79 3.05 8.16 2.40
C PRO A 79 2.73 6.82 1.73
N THR A 80 3.52 5.81 2.04
CA THR A 80 3.34 4.41 1.64
C THR A 80 3.44 3.51 2.87
N THR A 81 3.38 2.20 2.68
CA THR A 81 3.45 1.24 3.78
C THR A 81 4.70 0.37 3.68
N GLY A 82 5.09 -0.21 4.80
CA GLY A 82 6.09 -1.26 4.88
C GLY A 82 5.74 -2.27 5.98
N VAL A 83 6.45 -3.40 5.96
CA VAL A 83 6.31 -4.46 6.95
C VAL A 83 7.66 -4.71 7.60
N ILE A 84 7.70 -4.67 8.93
CA ILE A 84 8.86 -5.08 9.73
C ILE A 84 9.00 -6.60 9.62
N VAL A 85 10.17 -7.08 9.20
CA VAL A 85 10.44 -8.52 8.97
C VAL A 85 11.48 -9.10 9.92
N SER A 86 12.20 -8.27 10.68
CA SER A 86 13.12 -8.68 11.74
C SER A 86 13.10 -7.69 12.91
N ALA A 87 13.37 -8.20 14.11
CA ALA A 87 13.57 -7.40 15.32
C ALA A 87 14.75 -6.43 15.21
N ASP A 88 15.69 -6.67 14.28
CA ASP A 88 16.83 -5.80 14.01
C ASP A 88 16.45 -4.51 13.24
N GLY A 89 15.17 -4.33 12.92
CA GLY A 89 14.65 -3.12 12.26
C GLY A 89 14.63 -3.18 10.73
N TYR A 90 14.72 -4.37 10.13
CA TYR A 90 14.53 -4.53 8.68
C TYR A 90 13.06 -4.38 8.30
N VAL A 91 12.80 -3.54 7.31
CA VAL A 91 11.49 -3.26 6.74
C VAL A 91 11.52 -3.56 5.25
N ILE A 92 10.49 -4.25 4.75
CA ILE A 92 10.27 -4.46 3.32
C ILE A 92 9.15 -3.54 2.83
N SER A 93 9.33 -2.95 1.65
CA SER A 93 8.31 -2.18 0.94
C SER A 93 8.41 -2.37 -0.58
N SER A 94 7.47 -1.80 -1.31
CA SER A 94 7.50 -1.80 -2.78
C SER A 94 8.64 -0.92 -3.29
N ALA A 95 9.41 -1.42 -4.25
CA ALA A 95 10.49 -0.67 -4.90
C ALA A 95 9.98 0.57 -5.65
N PHE A 96 8.68 0.63 -5.95
CA PHE A 96 8.06 1.78 -6.62
C PHE A 96 8.26 3.08 -5.83
N ASN A 97 8.21 3.00 -4.50
CA ASN A 97 8.37 4.18 -3.63
C ASN A 97 9.79 4.75 -3.65
N PHE A 98 10.78 3.95 -4.07
CA PHE A 98 12.20 4.30 -4.08
C PHE A 98 12.74 4.57 -5.49
N ALA A 99 11.90 4.46 -6.52
CA ALA A 99 12.31 4.64 -7.92
C ALA A 99 12.93 6.03 -8.17
N ASN A 100 12.43 7.07 -7.49
CA ASN A 100 12.94 8.44 -7.60
C ASN A 100 14.28 8.69 -6.87
N LYS A 101 14.84 7.67 -6.21
CA LYS A 101 16.05 7.74 -5.38
C LYS A 101 15.93 8.82 -4.30
N PRO A 102 15.06 8.62 -3.29
CA PRO A 102 14.79 9.62 -2.28
C PRO A 102 16.04 9.91 -1.44
N THR A 103 16.23 11.16 -1.04
CA THR A 103 17.36 11.58 -0.20
C THR A 103 17.07 11.43 1.29
N SER A 104 15.79 11.30 1.64
CA SER A 104 15.33 11.06 3.01
C SER A 104 14.17 10.08 3.00
N ILE A 105 14.23 9.12 3.93
CA ILE A 105 13.24 8.07 4.14
C ILE A 105 12.89 8.08 5.62
N ILE A 106 11.64 8.41 5.92
CA ILE A 106 11.10 8.40 7.28
C ILE A 106 10.15 7.22 7.40
N VAL A 107 10.39 6.39 8.42
CA VAL A 107 9.53 5.26 8.77
C VAL A 107 8.83 5.60 10.08
N SER A 108 7.50 5.57 10.08
CA SER A 108 6.68 5.83 11.25
C SER A 108 5.96 4.54 11.67
N THR A 109 6.11 4.15 12.92
CA THR A 109 5.35 3.05 13.53
C THR A 109 3.93 3.50 13.88
N MET A 110 3.03 2.54 14.14
CA MET A 110 1.63 2.83 14.46
C MET A 110 1.45 3.59 15.78
N ASP A 111 2.45 3.60 16.67
CA ASP A 111 2.51 4.43 17.88
C ASP A 111 3.15 5.82 17.62
N ASN A 112 3.24 6.25 16.36
CA ASN A 112 3.77 7.52 15.88
C ASN A 112 5.27 7.76 16.16
N LYS A 113 6.05 6.75 16.54
CA LYS A 113 7.52 6.90 16.61
C LYS A 113 8.09 6.95 15.20
N ARG A 114 9.07 7.83 15.00
CA ARG A 114 9.69 8.07 13.69
C ARG A 114 11.16 7.68 13.70
N TYR A 115 11.56 7.01 12.62
CA TYR A 115 12.90 6.51 12.41
C TYR A 115 13.40 6.98 11.05
N ILE A 116 14.68 7.34 10.99
CA ILE A 116 15.37 7.57 9.72
C ILE A 116 15.82 6.20 9.21
N ALA A 117 15.42 5.86 7.99
CA ALA A 117 15.80 4.62 7.35
C ALA A 117 16.77 4.86 6.18
N LYS A 118 17.43 3.78 5.79
CA LYS A 118 18.27 3.72 4.59
C LYS A 118 17.91 2.48 3.78
N VAL A 119 17.99 2.59 2.45
CA VAL A 119 17.88 1.42 1.58
C VAL A 119 19.13 0.55 1.76
N VAL A 120 18.93 -0.74 2.07
CA VAL A 120 20.01 -1.71 2.25
C VAL A 120 20.09 -2.75 1.12
N SER A 121 18.97 -3.00 0.43
CA SER A 121 18.87 -3.90 -0.72
C SER A 121 17.70 -3.49 -1.61
N THR A 122 17.66 -3.99 -2.84
CA THR A 122 16.48 -3.90 -3.72
C THR A 122 16.50 -5.05 -4.70
N ASP A 123 15.44 -5.87 -4.69
CA ASP A 123 15.21 -6.89 -5.70
C ASP A 123 14.37 -6.30 -6.84
N LYS A 124 15.04 -6.01 -7.96
CA LYS A 124 14.40 -5.46 -9.17
C LYS A 124 13.53 -6.47 -9.92
N SER A 125 13.75 -7.76 -9.72
CA SER A 125 12.96 -8.81 -10.37
C SER A 125 11.58 -8.95 -9.73
N ARG A 126 11.51 -8.74 -8.40
CA ARG A 126 10.28 -8.82 -7.59
C ARG A 126 9.69 -7.45 -7.25
N MET A 127 10.37 -6.36 -7.60
CA MET A 127 9.96 -4.99 -7.32
C MET A 127 9.77 -4.71 -5.82
N VAL A 128 10.70 -5.19 -4.99
CA VAL A 128 10.73 -4.97 -3.54
C VAL A 128 12.06 -4.34 -3.09
N THR A 129 11.97 -3.47 -2.09
CA THR A 129 13.08 -2.76 -1.45
C THR A 129 13.09 -3.03 0.04
#